data_AF-A0A0D0DGC0-F1
#
_entry.id   AF-A0A0D0DGC0-F1
#
_cell.length_a   1.000
_cell.length_b   1.000
_cell.length_c   1.000
_cell.angle_alpha   90.00
_cell.angle_beta   90.00
_cell.angle_gamma   90.00
#
_symmetry.space_group_name_H-M   'P 1'
#
loop_
_entity.id
_entity.type
_entity.pdbx_description
1 polymer ?
#
loop_
_entity_poly.entity_id
_entity_poly.type
_entity_poly.pdbx_seq_one_letter_code
_entity_poly.pdbx_strand_id
1 'polypeptide(L)' 'MSCLVTHAKNANQHPGQVVLDLKQKKHTSEQKQADDAQAETMQKGQEAVRQHDIDHLASIMDESAQKEA' A
#
# COMPACT_ATOMS: atom_id res chain seq x y z
N MET A 1 11.77 -9.72 17.05
CA MET A 1 11.60 -8.54 17.94
C MET A 1 12.15 -7.34 17.20
N SER A 2 11.28 -6.56 16.55
CA SER A 2 11.67 -5.39 15.76
C SER A 2 12.13 -4.28 16.70
N CYS A 3 13.42 -3.91 16.64
CA CYS A 3 13.94 -2.77 17.38
C CYS A 3 13.29 -1.49 16.84
N LEU A 4 12.67 -0.72 17.74
CA LEU A 4 12.26 0.65 17.47
C LEU A 4 13.51 1.46 17.12
N VAL A 5 13.70 1.75 15.83
CA VAL A 5 14.73 2.67 15.36
C VAL A 5 14.30 4.07 15.81
N THR A 6 14.78 4.50 16.97
CA THR A 6 14.66 5.88 17.40
C THR A 6 15.62 6.71 16.54
N HIS A 7 15.05 7.43 15.57
CA HIS A 7 15.79 8.44 14.81
C HIS A 7 16.57 9.32 15.80
N ALA A 8 17.83 9.68 15.52
CA ALA A 8 18.70 10.42 16.47
C ALA A 8 18.04 11.70 17.06
N LYS A 9 17.09 12.28 16.33
CA LYS A 9 16.25 13.41 16.73
C LYS A 9 15.36 13.14 17.95
N ASN A 10 15.05 11.88 18.22
CA ASN A 10 14.12 11.42 19.26
C ASN A 10 14.85 10.74 20.42
N ALA A 11 16.18 10.62 20.36
CA ALA A 11 16.98 9.91 21.38
C ALA A 11 16.88 10.54 22.78
N ASN A 12 16.62 11.84 22.84
CA ASN A 12 16.46 12.60 24.09
C ASN A 12 15.00 12.92 24.42
N GLN A 13 14.04 12.43 23.61
CA GLN A 13 12.63 12.68 23.87
C GLN A 13 12.08 11.67 24.87
N HIS A 14 11.41 12.15 25.91
CA HIS A 14 10.70 11.30 26.85
C HIS A 14 9.63 10.48 26.09
N PRO A 15 9.39 9.20 26.42
CA PRO A 15 8.42 8.36 25.72
C PRO A 15 7.03 9.00 25.62
N GLY A 16 6.61 9.72 26.67
CA GLY A 16 5.36 10.48 26.67
C GLY A 16 5.33 11.64 25.66
N GLN A 17 6.47 12.29 25.40
CA GLN A 17 6.56 13.40 24.43
C GLN A 17 6.49 12.88 22.99
N VAL A 18 7.13 11.74 22.70
CA VAL A 18 7.04 11.09 21.38
C VAL A 18 5.59 10.72 21.05
N VAL A 19 4.83 10.23 22.03
CA VAL A 19 3.41 9.92 21.88
C VAL A 19 2.57 11.17 21.65
N LEU A 20 2.89 12.29 22.31
CA LEU A 20 2.19 13.57 22.10
C LEU A 20 2.50 14.16 20.73
N ASP A 21 3.76 14.16 20.30
CA ASP A 21 4.19 14.65 18.98
C ASP A 21 3.60 13.79 17.84
N LEU A 22 3.53 12.46 18.03
CA LEU A 22 2.87 11.53 17.10
C LEU A 22 1.36 11.74 17.07
N LYS A 23 0.72 11.99 18.22
CA LYS A 23 -0.71 12.33 18.28
C LYS A 23 -1.04 13.66 17.59
N GLN A 24 -0.10 14.60 17.58
CA GLN A 24 -0.29 15.92 17.00
C GLN A 24 -0.04 15.94 15.48
N LYS A 25 0.75 15.01 14.95
CA LYS A 25 0.85 14.73 13.51
C LYS A 25 -0.37 13.96 13.00
N LYS A 26 -1.57 14.49 13.21
CA LYS A 26 -2.69 14.16 12.36
C LYS A 26 -2.39 14.76 10.99
N HIS A 27 -2.42 13.95 9.94
CA HIS A 27 -2.32 14.44 8.56
C HIS A 27 -3.30 15.61 8.41
N THR A 28 -2.86 16.71 7.80
CA THR A 28 -3.77 17.79 7.44
C THR A 28 -4.81 17.25 6.46
N SER A 29 -5.98 17.88 6.36
CA SER A 29 -7.04 17.41 5.45
C SER A 29 -6.52 17.27 4.01
N GLU A 30 -5.64 18.17 3.56
CA GLU A 30 -4.99 18.10 2.25
C GLU A 30 -4.05 16.90 2.10
N GLN A 31 -3.24 16.58 3.11
CA GLN A 31 -2.37 15.41 3.08
C GLN A 31 -3.16 14.12 3.01
N LYS A 32 -4.22 14.02 3.82
CA LYS A 32 -5.13 12.88 3.77
C LYS A 32 -5.77 12.73 2.38
N GLN A 33 -6.20 13.83 1.78
CA GLN A 33 -6.83 13.80 0.45
C GLN A 33 -5.85 13.39 -0.65
N ALA A 34 -4.59 13.82 -0.55
CA ALA A 34 -3.52 13.39 -1.45
C ALA A 34 -3.19 11.89 -1.27
N ASP A 35 -3.10 11.42 -0.03
CA ASP A 35 -2.87 10.01 0.31
C ASP A 35 -4.02 9.13 -0.22
N ASP A 36 -5.27 9.56 -0.02
CA ASP A 36 -6.47 8.86 -0.51
C ASP A 36 -6.50 8.80 -2.05
N ALA A 37 -6.17 9.91 -2.74
CA ALA A 37 -6.08 9.93 -4.20
C ALA A 37 -4.96 9.01 -4.75
N GLN A 38 -3.83 8.94 -4.05
CA GLN A 38 -2.75 8.03 -4.38
C GLN A 38 -3.16 6.55 -4.16
N ALA A 39 -3.89 6.27 -3.10
CA ALA A 39 -4.41 4.93 -2.81
C ALA A 39 -5.40 4.46 -3.89
N GLU A 40 -6.33 5.33 -4.32
CA GLU A 40 -7.29 5.01 -5.37
C GLU A 40 -6.61 4.73 -6.72
N THR A 41 -5.57 5.48 -7.07
CA THR A 41 -4.83 5.27 -8.31
C THR A 41 -4.03 3.97 -8.28
N MET A 42 -3.38 3.64 -7.15
CA MET A 42 -2.75 2.33 -6.97
C MET A 42 -3.75 1.18 -7.03
N GLN A 43 -4.93 1.33 -6.41
CA GLN A 43 -5.97 0.29 -6.47
C GLN A 43 -6.45 0.04 -7.90
N LYS A 44 -6.73 1.09 -8.67
CA LYS A 44 -7.13 0.96 -10.08
C LYS A 44 -6.06 0.28 -10.93
N GLY A 45 -4.79 0.64 -10.72
CA GLY A 45 -3.67 -0.01 -11.40
C GLY A 45 -3.57 -1.50 -11.07
N GLN A 46 -3.73 -1.86 -9.80
CA GLN A 46 -3.73 -3.26 -9.37
C GLN A 46 -4.93 -4.04 -9.91
N GLU A 47 -6.12 -3.42 -9.97
CA GLU A 47 -7.31 -4.03 -10.55
C GLU A 47 -7.09 -4.37 -12.04
N ALA A 48 -6.53 -3.44 -12.80
CA ALA A 48 -6.26 -3.63 -14.23
C ALA A 48 -5.24 -4.75 -14.48
N VAL A 49 -4.19 -4.82 -13.66
CA VAL A 49 -3.21 -5.92 -13.74
C VAL A 49 -3.85 -7.25 -13.39
N ARG A 50 -4.64 -7.32 -12.31
CA ARG A 50 -5.37 -8.54 -11.93
C ARG A 50 -6.29 -9.01 -13.05
N GLN A 51 -7.03 -8.10 -13.68
CA GLN A 51 -7.93 -8.46 -14.78
C GLN A 51 -7.16 -9.00 -15.98
N HIS A 52 -6.06 -8.34 -16.36
CA HIS A 52 -5.20 -8.80 -17.45
C HIS A 52 -4.65 -10.21 -17.18
N ASP A 53 -4.20 -10.48 -15.95
CA ASP A 53 -3.66 -11.79 -15.57
C ASP A 53 -4.74 -12.88 -15.62
N ILE A 54 -5.97 -12.57 -15.20
CA ILE A 54 -7.11 -13.48 -15.29
C ILE A 54 -7.43 -13.79 -16.76
N ASP A 55 -7.51 -12.76 -17.61
CA ASP A 55 -7.81 -12.92 -19.03
C ASP A 55 -6.72 -13.74 -19.74
N HIS A 56 -5.45 -13.53 -19.36
CA HIS A 56 -4.33 -14.30 -19.88
C HIS A 56 -4.40 -15.78 -19.47
N LEU A 57 -4.73 -16.07 -18.21
CA LEU A 57 -4.91 -17.44 -17.73
C LEU A 57 -6.06 -18.15 -18.45
N ALA A 58 -7.18 -17.46 -18.69
CA ALA A 58 -8.31 -18.00 -19.45
C ALA A 58 -7.89 -18.37 -20.89
N SER A 59 -7.13 -17.50 -21.56
CA SER A 59 -6.61 -17.77 -22.90
C SER A 59 -5.71 -19.01 -22.94
N ILE A 60 -4.84 -19.19 -21.95
CA ILE A 60 -3.96 -20.37 -21.86
C ILE A 60 -4.80 -21.64 -21.67
N MET A 61 -5.83 -21.59 -20.82
CA MET A 61 -6.71 -22.74 -20.58
C MET A 61 -7.47 -23.13 -21.85
N ASP A 62 -8.01 -22.17 -22.58
CA ASP A 62 -8.73 -22.41 -23.84
C ASP A 62 -7.82 -23.00 -24.92
N GLU A 63 -6.60 -22.47 -25.07
CA GLU A 63 -5.60 -23.03 -26.00
C GLU A 63 -5.17 -24.45 -25.62
N SER A 64 -5.05 -24.73 -24.32
CA SER A 64 -4.72 -26.08 -23.84
C SER A 64 -5.85 -27.08 -24.10
N ALA A 65 -7.10 -26.65 -23.94
CA ALA A 65 -8.27 -27.48 -24.21
C ALA A 65 -8.42 -27.83 -25.71
N GLN A 66 -8.00 -26.91 -26.60
CA GLN A 66 -8.01 -27.15 -28.05
C GLN A 66 -6.89 -28.07 -28.54
N LYS A 67 -5.79 -28.24 -27.78
CA LYS A 67 -4.68 -29.12 -28.15
C LYS A 67 -4.88 -30.59 -27.76
N GLU A 68 -5.78 -30.86 -26.82
CA GLU A 68 -6.07 -32.21 -26.30
C GLU A 68 -7.31 -32.86 -26.98
N ALA A 69 -7.88 -32.22 -28.01
CA ALA A 69 -9.03 -32.70 -28.79
C ALA A 69 -8.62 -33.12 -30.21
#